data_AF-A0A7V4X885-F1
#
_entry.id   AF-A0A7V4X885-F1
#
_cell.length_a   1.000
_cell.length_b   1.000
_cell.length_c   1.000
_cell.angle_alpha   90.00
_cell.angle_beta   90.00
_cell.angle_gamma   90.00
#
_symmetry.space_group_name_H-M   'P 1'
#
loop_
_entity.id
_entity.type
_entity.pdbx_description
1 polymer ?
#
loop_
_entity_poly.entity_id
_entity_poly.type
_entity_poly.pdbx_seq_one_letter_code
_entity_poly.pdbx_strand_id
1 'polypeptide(L)'
;MGVVYKLKPEIKEFIIEKKQSNPILSCRGMVGLVEDNFNIKLSKSTINSIIKAVNLSSPVGRRRKKRRRMRKIEILTQIHQEAQKPLVEVPVEPPQLEQKVVPLSDERIPQLEPEQAQTLQVEPPQLESQLVNPPIDIENLGVILFKSADYILGGTHHFMEEIKRYLNQKNENTLINNIESIIYEPLLGSSQGLYSYLTDLQQVKELPASLSKIISEIFLDISGIKFNLSNNSVFYIDGQLYTVWSTPYIPSYFSSTPYNIRCYVNKYLKADNPFVLFTAPGYEQPTKEFFEFMSSLEGAENRIASLSLYGDKLKESEVIVLPDNRKRYFIFGLWPWQFIKFRKVNKIGEFRPFIFEPLNLNLYIADVDIELSQPDVNKRFILIGCAIKLNPNDKIRLLVLTNLPYKENQGESMLNLYLNRWPNLEETFQDYSRKIEFFSYSANSRHFLSKEDLPAWEDNSQGIKSVFEHYFKILDYYVRWHFLPFGYENQDFSTVKEQFYSLKVKLDTQQKDIILVKPEVTSTYPYYKELDYACHRINEREIMFGDNQRLWLILE
;
A
#
# COMPACT_ATOMS: atom_id res chain seq x y z
N MET A 1 5.48 34.10 2.41
CA MET A 1 5.62 35.13 3.46
C MET A 1 4.30 35.86 3.59
N GLY A 2 3.54 35.58 4.64
CA GLY A 2 2.17 36.05 4.80
C GLY A 2 2.11 37.52 5.21
N VAL A 3 1.37 38.31 4.46
CA VAL A 3 0.99 39.69 4.82
C VAL A 3 0.19 39.60 6.12
N VAL A 4 0.83 39.95 7.24
CA VAL A 4 0.15 40.08 8.53
C VAL A 4 -0.70 41.34 8.42
N TYR A 5 -1.95 41.19 7.97
CA TYR A 5 -2.94 42.24 8.15
C TYR A 5 -2.98 42.56 9.65
N LYS A 6 -2.54 43.78 10.00
CA LYS A 6 -2.54 44.26 11.38
C LYS A 6 -3.99 44.24 11.87
N LEU A 7 -4.31 43.26 12.70
CA LEU A 7 -5.61 43.18 13.37
C LEU A 7 -5.85 44.52 14.11
N LYS A 8 -7.02 45.12 13.93
CA LYS A 8 -7.39 46.35 14.64
C LYS A 8 -7.29 46.14 16.16
N PRO A 9 -6.79 47.11 16.94
CA PRO A 9 -6.66 46.98 18.41
C PRO A 9 -7.97 46.60 19.10
N GLU A 10 -9.08 47.18 18.66
CA GLU A 10 -10.44 46.93 19.17
C GLU A 10 -10.82 45.45 19.13
N ILE A 11 -10.45 44.73 18.06
CA ILE A 11 -10.72 43.29 17.93
C ILE A 11 -9.86 42.48 18.90
N LYS A 12 -8.61 42.90 19.13
CA LYS A 12 -7.73 42.24 20.11
C LYS A 12 -8.27 42.42 21.53
N GLU A 13 -8.66 43.64 21.89
CA GLU A 13 -9.24 43.96 23.19
C GLU A 13 -10.53 43.18 23.43
N PHE A 14 -11.43 43.12 22.43
CA PHE A 14 -12.64 42.32 22.50
C PHE A 14 -12.37 40.82 22.74
N ILE A 15 -11.41 40.23 22.02
CA ILE A 15 -11.03 38.81 22.22
C ILE A 15 -10.51 38.59 23.65
N ILE A 16 -9.69 39.51 24.16
CA ILE A 16 -9.11 39.42 25.52
C ILE A 16 -10.21 39.54 26.57
N GLU A 17 -11.07 40.55 26.47
CA GLU A 17 -12.17 40.80 27.42
C GLU A 17 -13.17 39.64 27.43
N LYS A 18 -13.57 39.12 26.26
CA LYS A 18 -14.46 37.95 26.17
C LYS A 18 -13.83 36.68 26.72
N LYS A 19 -12.51 36.49 26.56
CA LYS A 19 -11.82 35.32 27.12
C LYS A 19 -11.63 35.42 28.64
N GLN A 20 -11.42 36.62 29.17
CA GLN A 20 -11.34 36.89 30.61
C GLN A 20 -12.70 36.70 31.29
N SER A 21 -13.77 37.23 30.70
CA SER A 21 -15.13 37.10 31.24
C SER A 21 -15.68 35.68 31.13
N ASN A 22 -15.29 34.90 30.11
CA ASN A 22 -15.68 33.50 29.97
C ASN A 22 -14.50 32.57 29.62
N PRO A 23 -13.77 32.06 30.63
CA PRO A 23 -12.63 31.17 30.43
C PRO A 23 -12.97 29.85 29.72
N ILE A 24 -14.23 29.40 29.78
CA ILE A 24 -14.69 28.14 29.17
C ILE A 24 -14.79 28.26 27.64
N LEU A 25 -14.88 29.48 27.10
CA LEU A 25 -15.09 29.71 25.68
C LEU A 25 -13.93 29.16 24.84
N SER A 26 -14.25 28.27 23.90
CA SER A 26 -13.25 27.66 23.00
C SER A 26 -12.77 28.65 21.94
N CYS A 27 -11.58 28.45 21.38
CA CYS A 27 -11.09 29.32 20.29
C CYS A 27 -12.03 29.30 19.07
N ARG A 28 -12.75 28.19 18.81
CA ARG A 28 -13.76 28.12 17.73
C ARG A 28 -14.97 28.99 18.03
N GLY A 29 -15.46 28.97 19.28
CA GLY A 29 -16.54 29.85 19.71
C GLY A 29 -16.16 31.33 19.61
N MET A 30 -14.90 31.67 19.91
CA MET A 30 -14.41 33.03 19.77
C MET A 30 -14.31 33.49 18.30
N VAL A 31 -14.04 32.57 17.35
CA VAL A 31 -14.08 32.91 15.91
C VAL A 31 -15.49 33.36 15.53
N GLY A 32 -16.52 32.61 15.92
CA GLY A 32 -17.91 32.97 15.66
C GLY A 32 -18.28 34.34 16.24
N LEU A 33 -17.95 34.60 17.51
CA LEU A 33 -18.24 35.90 18.13
C LEU A 33 -17.55 37.09 17.44
N VAL A 34 -16.32 36.91 16.97
CA VAL A 34 -15.62 37.98 16.24
C VAL A 34 -16.23 38.19 14.85
N GLU A 35 -16.61 37.12 14.17
CA GLU A 35 -17.32 37.19 12.89
C GLU A 35 -18.67 37.90 13.05
N ASP A 36 -19.44 37.58 14.09
CA ASP A 36 -20.75 38.18 14.34
C ASP A 36 -20.66 39.68 14.70
N ASN A 37 -19.66 40.09 15.48
CA ASN A 37 -19.57 41.47 15.98
C ASN A 37 -18.81 42.42 15.05
N PHE A 38 -17.84 41.91 14.29
CA PHE A 38 -16.95 42.73 13.45
C PHE A 38 -17.03 42.41 11.97
N ASN A 39 -17.80 41.38 11.57
CA ASN A 39 -17.93 40.90 10.19
C ASN A 39 -16.56 40.56 9.55
N ILE A 40 -15.64 40.00 10.36
CA ILE A 40 -14.29 39.63 9.93
C ILE A 40 -14.04 38.15 10.23
N LYS A 41 -13.68 37.39 9.19
CA LYS A 41 -13.30 35.98 9.31
C LYS A 41 -11.88 35.83 9.82
N LEU A 42 -11.72 35.25 11.00
CA LEU A 42 -10.40 34.95 11.60
C LEU A 42 -10.15 33.45 11.70
N SER A 43 -8.89 33.05 11.51
CA SER A 43 -8.46 31.67 11.74
C SER A 43 -8.37 31.34 13.24
N LYS A 44 -8.59 30.08 13.60
CA LYS A 44 -8.41 29.57 14.97
C LYS A 44 -6.99 29.84 15.50
N SER A 45 -5.96 29.71 14.64
CA SER A 45 -4.56 29.96 14.99
C SER A 45 -4.28 31.42 15.33
N THR A 46 -4.94 32.37 14.66
CA THR A 46 -4.81 33.81 14.94
C THR A 46 -5.32 34.12 16.35
N ILE A 47 -6.53 33.64 16.69
CA ILE A 47 -7.10 33.81 18.03
C ILE A 47 -6.23 33.13 19.10
N ASN A 48 -5.75 31.91 18.84
CA ASN A 48 -4.88 31.20 19.77
C ASN A 48 -3.57 31.96 20.04
N SER A 49 -3.02 32.62 19.03
CA SER A 49 -1.79 33.42 19.17
C SER A 49 -2.02 34.66 20.05
N ILE A 50 -3.17 35.33 19.91
CA ILE A 50 -3.56 36.48 20.75
C ILE A 50 -3.75 36.04 22.20
N ILE A 51 -4.48 34.94 22.44
CA ILE A 51 -4.74 34.41 23.79
C ILE A 51 -3.43 33.97 24.48
N LYS A 52 -2.50 33.35 23.73
CA LYS A 52 -1.19 32.97 24.25
C LYS A 52 -0.33 34.18 24.60
N ALA A 53 -0.36 35.24 23.79
CA ALA A 53 0.43 36.46 24.04
C ALA A 53 0.06 37.15 25.36
N VAL A 54 -1.17 36.96 25.86
CA VAL A 54 -1.65 37.52 27.14
C VAL A 54 -1.76 36.47 28.26
N ASN A 55 -1.17 35.28 28.09
CA ASN A 55 -1.18 34.19 29.07
C ASN A 55 -2.57 33.72 29.52
N LEU A 56 -3.60 33.87 28.68
CA LEU A 56 -4.97 33.37 28.95
C LEU A 56 -5.22 31.96 28.40
N SER A 57 -4.18 31.27 27.94
CA SER A 57 -4.30 29.90 27.44
C SER A 57 -4.52 28.92 28.58
N SER A 58 -5.64 28.21 28.57
CA SER A 58 -5.87 27.11 29.51
C SER A 58 -4.83 26.01 29.28
N PRO A 59 -4.33 25.34 30.34
CA PRO A 59 -3.34 24.28 30.21
C PRO A 59 -3.87 23.17 29.30
N VAL A 60 -3.21 22.97 28.17
CA VAL A 60 -3.59 21.97 27.18
C VAL A 60 -2.99 20.63 27.61
N GLY A 61 -3.83 19.81 28.25
CA GLY A 61 -3.51 18.44 28.57
C GLY A 61 -4.80 17.64 28.72
N ARG A 62 -4.83 16.40 28.22
CA ARG A 62 -5.91 15.47 28.53
C ARG A 62 -5.98 15.35 30.06
N ARG A 63 -7.03 15.88 30.70
CA ARG A 63 -7.32 15.55 32.10
C ARG A 63 -7.32 14.03 32.19
N ARG A 64 -6.41 13.45 32.98
CA ARG A 64 -6.40 12.00 33.24
C ARG A 64 -7.82 11.62 33.67
N LYS A 65 -8.53 10.84 32.86
CA LYS A 65 -9.82 10.27 33.28
C LYS A 65 -9.54 9.54 34.60
N LYS A 66 -10.19 9.96 35.69
CA LYS A 66 -10.13 9.23 36.96
C LYS A 66 -10.53 7.79 36.65
N ARG A 67 -9.55 6.89 36.71
CA ARG A 67 -9.70 5.47 36.39
C ARG A 67 -10.69 4.91 37.40
N ARG A 68 -11.95 4.73 37.00
CA ARG A 68 -12.99 4.09 37.81
C ARG A 68 -12.47 2.68 38.10
N ARG A 69 -12.03 2.42 39.33
CA ARG A 69 -11.54 1.11 39.79
C ARG A 69 -12.67 0.11 39.59
N MET A 70 -12.66 -0.63 38.48
CA MET A 70 -13.44 -1.85 38.36
C MET A 70 -12.72 -2.93 39.19
N ARG A 71 -13.41 -3.44 40.21
CA ARG A 71 -13.06 -4.64 40.95
C ARG A 71 -13.06 -5.83 39.96
N LYS A 72 -11.88 -6.37 39.64
CA LYS A 72 -11.69 -7.70 39.05
C LYS A 72 -10.89 -8.50 40.10
N ILE A 73 -11.60 -9.26 40.94
CA ILE A 73 -11.75 -10.73 40.85
C ILE A 73 -10.41 -11.45 41.13
N GLU A 74 -10.20 -11.65 42.43
CA GLU A 74 -9.55 -12.70 43.23
C GLU A 74 -9.00 -14.03 42.64
N ILE A 75 -8.77 -14.19 41.33
CA ILE A 75 -8.36 -15.51 40.77
C ILE A 75 -6.85 -15.62 40.46
N LEU A 76 -6.04 -14.56 40.65
CA LEU A 76 -4.61 -14.59 40.30
C LEU A 76 -3.64 -14.69 41.48
N THR A 77 -4.11 -14.80 42.72
CA THR A 77 -3.24 -14.78 43.91
C THR A 77 -2.71 -16.16 44.33
N GLN A 78 -3.19 -17.26 43.73
CA GLN A 78 -2.75 -18.62 44.11
C GLN A 78 -1.60 -19.20 43.25
N ILE A 79 -1.17 -18.52 42.17
CA ILE A 79 -0.14 -19.07 41.26
C ILE A 79 1.27 -18.46 41.52
N HIS A 80 1.41 -17.48 42.42
CA HIS A 80 2.68 -16.76 42.60
C HIS A 80 3.46 -17.05 43.90
N GLN A 81 3.17 -18.15 44.61
CA GLN A 81 3.85 -18.46 45.89
C GLN A 81 4.91 -19.59 45.86
N GLU A 82 5.24 -20.20 44.71
CA GLU A 82 6.25 -21.28 44.66
C GLU A 82 7.54 -21.00 43.85
N ALA A 83 7.82 -19.75 43.50
CA ALA A 83 9.08 -19.41 42.81
C ALA A 83 9.84 -18.27 43.51
N GLN A 84 10.32 -18.51 44.73
CA GLN A 84 11.36 -17.67 45.34
C GLN A 84 12.39 -18.55 46.05
N LYS A 85 13.50 -18.85 45.35
CA LYS A 85 14.81 -19.09 45.97
C LYS A 85 15.67 -17.83 45.72
N PRO A 86 16.43 -17.35 46.72
CA PRO A 86 17.22 -16.13 46.58
C PRO A 86 18.48 -16.39 45.72
N LEU A 87 18.64 -15.61 44.66
CA LEU A 87 19.89 -15.50 43.90
C LEU A 87 20.79 -14.47 44.58
N VAL A 88 22.04 -14.87 44.79
CA VAL A 88 23.14 -14.08 45.34
C VAL A 88 23.44 -12.90 44.42
N GLU A 89 23.50 -11.70 44.99
CA GLU A 89 23.91 -10.47 44.29
C GLU A 89 25.41 -10.53 43.97
N VAL A 90 25.74 -10.54 42.68
CA VAL A 90 27.08 -10.22 42.18
C VAL A 90 27.05 -8.78 41.67
N PRO A 91 27.93 -7.88 42.13
CA PRO A 91 28.00 -6.51 41.64
C PRO A 91 28.53 -6.52 40.20
N VAL A 92 27.69 -6.11 39.24
CA VAL A 92 28.11 -5.87 37.85
C VAL A 92 28.31 -4.36 37.69
N GLU A 93 29.56 -3.94 37.50
CA GLU A 93 29.90 -2.60 37.07
C GLU A 93 29.34 -2.32 35.67
N PRO A 94 28.74 -1.14 35.41
CA PRO A 94 28.26 -0.78 34.09
C PRO A 94 29.43 -0.48 33.15
N PRO A 95 29.48 -1.06 31.94
CA PRO A 95 30.46 -0.68 30.95
C PRO A 95 30.08 0.70 30.38
N GLN A 96 30.93 1.69 30.65
CA GLN A 96 30.92 2.97 29.94
C GLN A 96 31.50 2.74 28.54
N LEU A 97 30.63 2.62 27.55
CA LEU A 97 31.00 2.73 26.13
C LEU A 97 30.38 4.02 25.58
N GLU A 98 31.15 5.10 25.63
CA GLU A 98 30.92 6.27 24.79
C GLU A 98 31.18 5.88 23.33
N GLN A 99 30.12 5.54 22.60
CA GLN A 99 30.18 5.39 21.15
C GLN A 99 29.89 6.74 20.49
N LYS A 100 30.90 7.29 19.79
CA LYS A 100 30.73 8.40 18.86
C LYS A 100 29.79 7.97 17.73
N VAL A 101 28.55 8.44 17.79
CA VAL A 101 27.62 8.43 16.67
C VAL A 101 28.17 9.40 15.63
N VAL A 102 28.58 8.91 14.46
CA VAL A 102 28.89 9.77 13.30
C VAL A 102 27.56 10.18 12.68
N PRO A 103 27.14 11.45 12.75
CA PRO A 103 25.96 11.91 12.03
C PRO A 103 26.22 11.83 10.52
N LEU A 104 25.23 11.33 9.74
CA LEU A 104 25.17 11.58 8.30
C LEU A 104 24.93 13.09 8.09
N SER A 105 25.98 13.89 8.18
CA SER A 105 25.97 15.30 7.80
C SER A 105 27.04 15.54 6.74
N ASP A 106 26.57 15.97 5.57
CA ASP A 106 27.29 16.63 4.47
C ASP A 106 28.83 16.52 4.53
N GLU A 107 29.37 15.37 4.09
CA GLU A 107 30.78 15.30 3.72
C GLU A 107 31.00 16.15 2.48
N ARG A 108 31.79 17.23 2.65
CA ARG A 108 32.37 17.96 1.54
C ARG A 108 33.34 17.03 0.82
N ILE A 109 32.95 16.60 -0.37
CA ILE A 109 33.79 15.87 -1.31
C ILE A 109 35.04 16.74 -1.60
N PRO A 110 36.26 16.20 -1.51
CA PRO A 110 37.45 16.87 -2.01
C PRO A 110 37.28 17.14 -3.51
N GLN A 111 37.48 18.39 -3.94
CA GLN A 111 37.61 18.70 -5.36
C GLN A 111 38.83 17.95 -5.90
N LEU A 112 38.60 16.81 -6.54
CA LEU A 112 39.57 16.15 -7.39
C LEU A 112 39.65 16.94 -8.70
N GLU A 113 40.88 17.29 -9.08
CA GLU A 113 41.16 17.85 -10.40
C GLU A 113 40.69 16.88 -11.49
N PRO A 114 40.14 17.39 -12.62
CA PRO A 114 39.62 16.55 -13.69
C PRO A 114 40.79 15.85 -14.40
N GLU A 115 41.04 14.60 -14.01
CA GLU A 115 41.88 13.70 -14.77
C GLU A 115 41.14 13.34 -16.08
N GLN A 116 41.86 13.47 -17.19
CA GLN A 116 41.33 13.41 -18.55
C GLN A 116 40.69 12.05 -18.83
N ALA A 117 39.35 11.99 -18.77
CA ALA A 117 38.58 10.82 -19.17
C ALA A 117 38.72 10.60 -20.69
N GLN A 118 39.54 9.60 -21.06
CA GLN A 118 39.55 9.06 -22.42
C GLN A 118 38.18 8.46 -22.71
N THR A 119 37.46 9.09 -23.65
CA THR A 119 36.17 8.62 -24.14
C THR A 119 36.38 7.35 -24.95
N LEU A 120 36.28 6.18 -24.31
CA LEU A 120 36.18 4.90 -25.01
C LEU A 120 34.87 4.90 -25.81
N GLN A 121 34.98 5.07 -27.13
CA GLN A 121 33.88 4.84 -28.06
C GLN A 121 33.59 3.33 -28.07
N VAL A 122 32.64 2.91 -27.25
CA VAL A 122 32.04 1.58 -27.34
C VAL A 122 31.10 1.60 -28.54
N GLU A 123 31.45 0.88 -29.60
CA GLU A 123 30.53 0.64 -30.72
C GLU A 123 29.25 0.00 -30.18
N PRO A 124 28.07 0.61 -30.40
CA PRO A 124 26.82 0.04 -29.91
C PRO A 124 26.63 -1.35 -30.55
N PRO A 125 26.30 -2.38 -29.75
CA PRO A 125 26.08 -3.72 -30.27
C PRO A 125 25.01 -3.67 -31.36
N GLN A 126 25.31 -4.24 -32.52
CA GLN A 126 24.38 -4.37 -33.64
C GLN A 126 23.19 -5.23 -33.17
N LEU A 127 22.10 -4.57 -32.78
CA LEU A 127 20.85 -5.21 -32.39
C LEU A 127 20.26 -5.89 -33.65
N GLU A 128 20.16 -7.22 -33.64
CA GLU A 128 19.40 -7.94 -34.64
C GLU A 128 17.97 -7.37 -34.68
N SER A 129 17.54 -6.91 -35.86
CA SER A 129 16.23 -6.30 -36.08
C SER A 129 15.13 -7.35 -35.90
N GLN A 130 14.67 -7.54 -34.66
CA GLN A 130 13.47 -8.32 -34.39
C GLN A 130 12.27 -7.58 -34.99
N LEU A 131 11.40 -8.32 -35.68
CA LEU A 131 10.16 -7.79 -36.26
C LEU A 131 9.30 -7.17 -35.15
N VAL A 132 9.30 -5.85 -35.10
CA VAL A 132 8.57 -5.06 -34.12
C VAL A 132 7.08 -5.08 -34.50
N ASN A 133 6.25 -5.78 -33.72
CA ASN A 133 4.80 -5.72 -33.91
C ASN A 133 4.32 -4.27 -33.65
N PRO A 134 3.46 -3.71 -34.51
CA PRO A 134 2.92 -2.38 -34.28
C PRO A 134 2.10 -2.37 -32.99
N PRO A 135 2.07 -1.23 -32.26
CA PRO A 135 1.18 -1.06 -31.11
C PRO A 135 -0.27 -1.35 -31.48
N ILE A 136 -1.02 -1.96 -30.55
CA ILE A 136 -2.44 -2.26 -30.73
C ILE A 136 -3.26 -1.11 -30.13
N ASP A 137 -4.10 -0.48 -30.93
CA ASP A 137 -5.01 0.57 -30.46
C ASP A 137 -6.24 -0.07 -29.81
N ILE A 138 -6.57 0.37 -28.58
CA ILE A 138 -7.80 0.00 -27.87
C ILE A 138 -8.58 1.27 -27.57
N GLU A 139 -9.88 1.24 -27.86
CA GLU A 139 -10.74 2.42 -27.77
C GLU A 139 -11.14 2.79 -26.33
N ASN A 140 -10.87 1.93 -25.34
CA ASN A 140 -11.44 2.04 -24.00
C ASN A 140 -10.45 1.59 -22.90
N LEU A 141 -9.83 2.56 -22.21
CA LEU A 141 -9.02 2.33 -21.01
C LEU A 141 -9.79 1.58 -19.92
N GLY A 142 -11.10 1.78 -19.83
CA GLY A 142 -11.96 1.13 -18.83
C GLY A 142 -11.86 -0.39 -18.87
N VAL A 143 -11.68 -0.98 -20.05
CA VAL A 143 -11.48 -2.43 -20.19
C VAL A 143 -10.20 -2.87 -19.46
N ILE A 144 -9.12 -2.10 -19.57
CA ILE A 144 -7.86 -2.38 -18.88
C ILE A 144 -8.03 -2.21 -17.35
N LEU A 145 -8.70 -1.15 -16.90
CA LEU A 145 -8.98 -0.93 -15.47
C LEU A 145 -9.87 -2.04 -14.89
N PHE A 146 -10.83 -2.54 -15.67
CA PHE A 146 -11.79 -3.55 -15.21
C PHE A 146 -11.17 -4.94 -15.23
N LYS A 147 -10.34 -5.26 -16.21
CA LYS A 147 -9.49 -6.46 -16.18
C LYS A 147 -8.51 -6.42 -15.01
N SER A 148 -7.97 -5.25 -14.72
CA SER A 148 -7.09 -5.03 -13.56
C SER A 148 -7.81 -5.28 -12.24
N ALA A 149 -9.02 -4.75 -12.07
CA ALA A 149 -9.85 -5.01 -10.90
C ALA A 149 -10.27 -6.48 -10.80
N ASP A 150 -10.68 -7.09 -11.91
CA ASP A 150 -11.08 -8.50 -11.97
C ASP A 150 -9.91 -9.44 -11.67
N TYR A 151 -8.69 -9.13 -12.12
CA TYR A 151 -7.48 -9.88 -11.74
C TYR A 151 -7.27 -9.91 -10.23
N ILE A 152 -7.53 -8.79 -9.55
CA ILE A 152 -7.41 -8.70 -8.09
C ILE A 152 -8.57 -9.42 -7.38
N LEU A 153 -9.79 -9.34 -7.93
CA LEU A 153 -10.98 -9.97 -7.34
C LEU A 153 -11.06 -11.48 -7.61
N GLY A 154 -10.52 -11.94 -8.75
CA GLY A 154 -10.60 -13.32 -9.24
C GLY A 154 -11.97 -13.71 -9.78
N GLY A 155 -12.86 -12.76 -10.08
CA GLY A 155 -14.26 -13.08 -10.41
C GLY A 155 -14.43 -13.86 -11.70
N THR A 156 -13.77 -13.46 -12.80
CA THR A 156 -13.82 -14.24 -14.06
C THR A 156 -13.32 -15.68 -13.86
N HIS A 157 -12.25 -15.87 -13.08
CA HIS A 157 -11.73 -17.21 -12.79
C HIS A 157 -12.75 -18.05 -12.00
N HIS A 158 -13.37 -17.48 -10.97
CA HIS A 158 -14.39 -18.17 -10.20
C HIS A 158 -15.65 -18.48 -11.03
N PHE A 159 -16.08 -17.55 -11.89
CA PHE A 159 -17.18 -17.78 -12.82
C PHE A 159 -16.87 -18.86 -13.84
N MET A 160 -15.66 -18.87 -14.38
CA MET A 160 -15.20 -19.90 -15.32
C MET A 160 -15.26 -21.28 -14.67
N GLU A 161 -14.71 -21.45 -13.46
CA GLU A 161 -14.76 -22.73 -12.74
C GLU A 161 -16.19 -23.19 -12.48
N GLU A 162 -17.10 -22.29 -12.14
CA GLU A 162 -18.50 -22.63 -11.89
C GLU A 162 -19.23 -23.00 -13.19
N ILE A 163 -19.07 -22.22 -14.26
CA ILE A 163 -19.70 -22.50 -15.57
C ILE A 163 -19.18 -23.81 -16.16
N LYS A 164 -17.88 -24.09 -16.02
CA LYS A 164 -17.24 -25.33 -16.49
C LYS A 164 -17.90 -26.58 -15.90
N ARG A 165 -18.36 -26.53 -14.64
CA ARG A 165 -19.08 -27.63 -13.99
C ARG A 165 -20.41 -27.99 -14.66
N TYR A 166 -21.09 -27.01 -15.26
CA TYR A 166 -22.37 -27.23 -15.92
C TYR A 166 -22.23 -27.53 -17.41
N LEU A 167 -21.28 -26.89 -18.11
CA LEU A 167 -21.20 -26.98 -19.58
C LEU A 167 -20.21 -28.04 -20.11
N ASN A 168 -19.44 -28.72 -19.25
CA ASN A 168 -18.42 -29.71 -19.66
C ASN A 168 -17.43 -29.20 -20.75
N GLN A 169 -17.24 -27.89 -20.85
CA GLN A 169 -16.31 -27.29 -21.81
C GLN A 169 -14.85 -27.53 -21.38
N LYS A 170 -14.01 -27.97 -22.32
CA LYS A 170 -12.60 -28.28 -22.06
C LYS A 170 -11.64 -27.12 -22.31
N ASN A 171 -12.02 -26.13 -23.12
CA ASN A 171 -11.15 -25.01 -23.48
C ASN A 171 -11.37 -23.82 -22.56
N GLU A 172 -10.48 -23.66 -21.57
CA GLU A 172 -10.55 -22.60 -20.56
C GLU A 172 -10.38 -21.21 -21.16
N ASN A 173 -9.49 -21.03 -22.14
CA ASN A 173 -9.24 -19.73 -22.76
C ASN A 173 -10.48 -19.22 -23.52
N THR A 174 -11.17 -20.11 -24.24
CA THR A 174 -12.44 -19.76 -24.91
C THR A 174 -13.51 -19.36 -23.89
N LEU A 175 -13.58 -20.08 -22.77
CA LEU A 175 -14.55 -19.80 -21.72
C LEU A 175 -14.29 -18.44 -21.04
N ILE A 176 -13.03 -18.15 -20.70
CA ILE A 176 -12.60 -16.85 -20.14
C ILE A 176 -12.96 -15.72 -21.11
N ASN A 177 -12.56 -15.84 -22.38
CA ASN A 177 -12.84 -14.80 -23.38
C ASN A 177 -14.35 -14.54 -23.55
N ASN A 178 -15.17 -15.59 -23.51
CA ASN A 178 -16.62 -15.45 -23.60
C ASN A 178 -17.21 -14.75 -22.36
N ILE A 179 -16.73 -15.11 -21.15
CA ILE A 179 -17.16 -14.47 -19.90
C ILE A 179 -16.75 -13.00 -19.89
N GLU A 180 -15.49 -12.70 -20.19
CA GLU A 180 -14.98 -11.32 -20.30
C GLU A 180 -15.79 -10.51 -21.31
N SER A 181 -16.11 -11.09 -22.47
CA SER A 181 -16.89 -10.42 -23.50
C SER A 181 -18.31 -10.07 -23.05
N ILE A 182 -18.93 -10.89 -22.18
CA ILE A 182 -20.23 -10.56 -21.58
C ILE A 182 -20.06 -9.48 -20.52
N ILE A 183 -19.09 -9.62 -19.61
CA ILE A 183 -18.87 -8.66 -18.52
C ILE A 183 -18.57 -7.27 -19.08
N TYR A 184 -17.71 -7.18 -20.11
CA TYR A 184 -17.26 -5.93 -20.70
C TYR A 184 -18.14 -5.44 -21.87
N GLU A 185 -19.27 -6.10 -22.15
CA GLU A 185 -20.26 -5.66 -23.15
C GLU A 185 -20.62 -4.16 -23.02
N PRO A 186 -20.82 -3.57 -21.83
CA PRO A 186 -21.17 -2.15 -21.70
C PRO A 186 -20.07 -1.16 -22.14
N LEU A 187 -18.83 -1.65 -22.33
CA LEU A 187 -17.69 -0.85 -22.81
C LEU A 187 -17.36 -1.14 -24.27
N LEU A 188 -17.48 -2.41 -24.69
CA LEU A 188 -17.09 -2.89 -26.03
C LEU A 188 -18.24 -2.92 -27.04
N GLY A 189 -19.48 -2.86 -26.57
CA GLY A 189 -20.67 -3.10 -27.38
C GLY A 189 -20.98 -4.60 -27.58
N SER A 190 -22.17 -4.90 -28.10
CA SER A 190 -22.62 -6.28 -28.30
C SER A 190 -21.89 -6.93 -29.48
N SER A 191 -21.27 -8.10 -29.26
CA SER A 191 -20.72 -8.92 -30.33
C SER A 191 -21.70 -10.05 -30.71
N GLN A 192 -21.84 -10.32 -32.02
CA GLN A 192 -22.85 -11.23 -32.56
C GLN A 192 -22.71 -12.68 -32.04
N GLY A 193 -21.50 -13.11 -31.64
CA GLY A 193 -21.23 -14.45 -31.11
C GLY A 193 -21.77 -14.70 -29.70
N LEU A 194 -21.93 -13.65 -28.88
CA LEU A 194 -22.27 -13.78 -27.46
C LEU A 194 -23.69 -14.28 -27.20
N TYR A 195 -24.63 -14.03 -28.12
CA TYR A 195 -26.03 -14.42 -27.94
C TYR A 195 -26.22 -15.92 -27.84
N SER A 196 -25.49 -16.70 -28.65
CA SER A 196 -25.54 -18.16 -28.60
C SER A 196 -25.05 -18.68 -27.24
N TYR A 197 -23.89 -18.22 -26.80
CA TYR A 197 -23.30 -18.59 -25.53
C TYR A 197 -24.15 -18.16 -24.32
N LEU A 198 -24.72 -16.95 -24.33
CA LEU A 198 -25.67 -16.51 -23.30
C LEU A 198 -26.92 -17.37 -23.26
N THR A 199 -27.43 -17.80 -24.42
CA THR A 199 -28.60 -18.69 -24.51
C THR A 199 -28.29 -20.04 -23.87
N ASP A 200 -27.11 -20.60 -24.11
CA ASP A 200 -26.67 -21.85 -23.48
C ASP A 200 -26.58 -21.72 -21.96
N LEU A 201 -26.00 -20.62 -21.46
CA LEU A 201 -25.94 -20.36 -20.01
C LEU A 201 -27.33 -20.20 -19.38
N GLN A 202 -28.29 -19.60 -20.09
CA GLN A 202 -29.67 -19.43 -19.61
C GLN A 202 -30.42 -20.76 -19.46
N GLN A 203 -29.99 -21.83 -20.15
CA GLN A 203 -30.60 -23.16 -19.99
C GLN A 203 -30.25 -23.79 -18.63
N VAL A 204 -29.19 -23.33 -17.98
CA VAL A 204 -28.74 -23.81 -16.67
C VAL A 204 -29.41 -23.02 -15.54
N LYS A 205 -30.57 -23.49 -15.06
CA LYS A 205 -31.40 -22.79 -14.07
C LYS A 205 -30.69 -22.43 -12.75
N GLU A 206 -29.73 -23.24 -12.32
CA GLU A 206 -29.02 -23.07 -11.04
C GLU A 206 -27.81 -22.11 -11.13
N LEU A 207 -27.37 -21.81 -12.35
CA LEU A 207 -26.16 -21.03 -12.58
C LEU A 207 -26.26 -19.59 -12.06
N PRO A 208 -27.34 -18.82 -12.30
CA PRO A 208 -27.43 -17.45 -11.80
C PRO A 208 -27.26 -17.35 -10.27
N ALA A 209 -27.94 -18.20 -9.51
CA ALA A 209 -27.84 -18.22 -8.05
C ALA A 209 -26.43 -18.59 -7.58
N SER A 210 -25.77 -19.52 -8.26
CA SER A 210 -24.40 -19.95 -7.95
C SER A 210 -23.39 -18.83 -8.22
N LEU A 211 -23.52 -18.13 -9.35
CA LEU A 211 -22.67 -16.98 -9.68
C LEU A 211 -22.92 -15.78 -8.75
N SER A 212 -24.17 -15.49 -8.38
CA SER A 212 -24.46 -14.43 -7.40
C SER A 212 -23.86 -14.72 -6.02
N LYS A 213 -23.83 -16.01 -5.62
CA LYS A 213 -23.14 -16.42 -4.40
C LYS A 213 -21.63 -16.15 -4.51
N ILE A 214 -20.99 -16.48 -5.64
CA ILE A 214 -19.58 -16.18 -5.89
C ILE A 214 -19.32 -14.68 -5.76
N ILE A 215 -20.14 -13.82 -6.37
CA ILE A 215 -20.01 -12.36 -6.26
C ILE A 215 -19.96 -11.90 -4.79
N SER A 216 -20.84 -12.46 -3.95
CA SER A 216 -20.89 -12.11 -2.54
C SER A 216 -19.67 -12.58 -1.73
N GLU A 217 -18.96 -13.60 -2.22
CA GLU A 217 -17.78 -14.18 -1.56
C GLU A 217 -16.48 -13.50 -1.98
N ILE A 218 -16.33 -13.17 -3.26
CA ILE A 218 -15.09 -12.55 -3.80
C ILE A 218 -14.89 -11.09 -3.34
N PHE A 219 -15.98 -10.43 -2.93
CA PHE A 219 -15.99 -9.02 -2.55
C PHE A 219 -15.74 -8.77 -1.05
N LEU A 220 -15.22 -9.77 -0.33
CA LEU A 220 -14.85 -9.56 1.07
C LEU A 220 -13.55 -8.76 1.13
N ASP A 221 -13.53 -7.71 1.94
CA ASP A 221 -12.30 -6.95 2.21
C ASP A 221 -11.53 -7.58 3.37
N ILE A 222 -10.27 -7.96 3.12
CA ILE A 222 -9.33 -8.41 4.15
C ILE A 222 -8.43 -7.24 4.51
N SER A 223 -8.64 -6.71 5.72
CA SER A 223 -7.88 -5.60 6.29
C SER A 223 -6.41 -5.95 6.57
N GLY A 224 -6.15 -7.20 6.93
CA GLY A 224 -4.80 -7.66 7.22
C GLY A 224 -4.70 -9.15 7.46
N ILE A 225 -3.45 -9.61 7.45
CA ILE A 225 -3.04 -10.99 7.63
C ILE A 225 -2.31 -11.05 8.96
N LYS A 226 -2.82 -11.84 9.91
CA LYS A 226 -2.13 -12.11 11.17
C LYS A 226 -1.24 -13.32 11.00
N PHE A 227 0.02 -13.16 11.31
CA PHE A 227 1.00 -14.23 11.35
C PHE A 227 1.06 -14.74 12.79
N ASN A 228 0.70 -16.01 12.99
CA ASN A 228 0.86 -16.68 14.27
C ASN A 228 2.19 -17.43 14.27
N LEU A 229 3.08 -17.10 15.19
CA LEU A 229 4.39 -17.73 15.30
C LEU A 229 4.38 -18.90 16.29
N SER A 230 5.36 -19.80 16.16
CA SER A 230 5.47 -21.01 16.99
C SER A 230 5.68 -20.76 18.49
N ASN A 231 6.13 -19.55 18.86
CA ASN A 231 6.27 -19.09 20.24
C ASN A 231 5.01 -18.37 20.76
N ASN A 232 3.89 -18.43 20.01
CA ASN A 232 2.64 -17.71 20.25
C ASN A 232 2.74 -16.18 20.11
N SER A 233 3.87 -15.62 19.66
CA SER A 233 3.90 -14.21 19.29
C SER A 233 3.20 -13.99 17.94
N VAL A 234 2.77 -12.75 17.71
CA VAL A 234 1.92 -12.41 16.58
C VAL A 234 2.34 -11.06 16.01
N PHE A 235 2.30 -10.96 14.69
CA PHE A 235 2.37 -9.69 13.99
C PHE A 235 1.36 -9.67 12.85
N TYR A 236 1.12 -8.50 12.29
CA TYR A 236 0.17 -8.32 11.20
C TYR A 236 0.86 -7.71 9.98
N ILE A 237 0.40 -8.06 8.78
CA ILE A 237 0.77 -7.38 7.54
C ILE A 237 -0.54 -6.90 6.90
N ASP A 238 -0.56 -5.69 6.36
CA ASP A 238 -1.74 -5.19 5.65
C ASP A 238 -1.97 -5.94 4.32
N GLY A 239 -3.20 -5.90 3.81
CA GLY A 239 -3.60 -6.63 2.61
C GLY A 239 -2.86 -6.21 1.33
N GLN A 240 -2.21 -5.04 1.32
CA GLN A 240 -1.48 -4.51 0.16
C GLN A 240 0.04 -4.66 0.28
N LEU A 241 0.53 -5.21 1.40
CA LEU A 241 1.94 -5.43 1.71
C LEU A 241 2.75 -4.12 1.88
N TYR A 242 2.15 -3.05 2.41
CA TYR A 242 2.89 -1.82 2.70
C TYR A 242 3.90 -2.02 3.83
N THR A 243 3.45 -2.54 4.98
CA THR A 243 4.30 -2.67 6.16
C THR A 243 3.83 -3.73 7.15
N VAL A 244 4.61 -3.89 8.23
CA VAL A 244 4.27 -4.74 9.38
C VAL A 244 3.59 -3.91 10.46
N TRP A 245 2.52 -4.44 11.04
CA TRP A 245 1.70 -3.79 12.05
C TRP A 245 1.74 -4.57 13.36
N SER A 246 1.73 -3.83 14.47
CA SER A 246 1.69 -4.41 15.83
C SER A 246 0.27 -4.71 16.33
N THR A 247 -0.74 -4.21 15.62
CA THR A 247 -2.14 -4.38 16.01
C THR A 247 -2.98 -4.70 14.78
N PRO A 248 -4.14 -5.37 14.95
CA PRO A 248 -5.07 -5.62 13.86
C PRO A 248 -5.80 -4.34 13.40
N TYR A 249 -5.56 -3.18 14.03
CA TYR A 249 -6.24 -1.93 13.68
C TYR A 249 -5.60 -1.25 12.47
N ILE A 250 -5.69 -1.91 11.31
CA ILE A 250 -5.11 -1.46 10.04
C ILE A 250 -6.14 -0.60 9.29
N PRO A 251 -5.72 0.52 8.65
CA PRO A 251 -6.57 1.30 7.77
C PRO A 251 -7.19 0.46 6.65
N SER A 252 -8.49 0.62 6.39
CA SER A 252 -9.19 -0.10 5.32
C SER A 252 -8.63 0.21 3.93
N TYR A 253 -7.99 1.37 3.73
CA TYR A 253 -7.30 1.70 2.47
C TYR A 253 -6.15 0.73 2.11
N PHE A 254 -5.66 -0.03 3.08
CA PHE A 254 -4.65 -1.07 2.88
C PHE A 254 -5.26 -2.48 2.81
N SER A 255 -6.59 -2.60 2.68
CA SER A 255 -7.26 -3.88 2.46
C SER A 255 -6.94 -4.46 1.08
N SER A 256 -7.15 -5.77 0.96
CA SER A 256 -7.20 -6.45 -0.33
C SER A 256 -8.21 -7.60 -0.28
N THR A 257 -8.41 -8.27 -1.41
CA THR A 257 -9.39 -9.35 -1.54
C THR A 257 -8.78 -10.67 -1.06
N PRO A 258 -9.60 -11.65 -0.62
CA PRO A 258 -9.14 -12.99 -0.28
C PRO A 258 -8.39 -13.64 -1.43
N TYR A 259 -8.89 -13.48 -2.66
CA TYR A 259 -8.27 -14.02 -3.86
C TYR A 259 -6.82 -13.50 -4.02
N ASN A 260 -6.65 -12.18 -3.98
CA ASN A 260 -5.32 -11.57 -4.14
C ASN A 260 -4.37 -11.94 -3.00
N ILE A 261 -4.87 -12.03 -1.76
CA ILE A 261 -4.05 -12.49 -0.62
C ILE A 261 -3.62 -13.93 -0.80
N ARG A 262 -4.48 -14.83 -1.29
CA ARG A 262 -4.09 -16.21 -1.60
C ARG A 262 -3.03 -16.24 -2.70
N CYS A 263 -3.13 -15.38 -3.71
CA CYS A 263 -2.08 -15.21 -4.72
C CYS A 263 -0.75 -14.78 -4.08
N TYR A 264 -0.75 -13.80 -3.18
CA TYR A 264 0.47 -13.41 -2.45
C TYR A 264 1.03 -14.52 -1.56
N VAL A 265 0.18 -15.23 -0.83
CA VAL A 265 0.59 -16.37 0.01
C VAL A 265 1.23 -17.46 -0.86
N ASN A 266 0.63 -17.78 -2.00
CA ASN A 266 1.20 -18.74 -2.94
C ASN A 266 2.54 -18.22 -3.50
N LYS A 267 2.59 -16.96 -3.95
CA LYS A 267 3.78 -16.34 -4.55
C LYS A 267 4.96 -16.22 -3.58
N TYR A 268 4.73 -15.80 -2.34
CA TYR A 268 5.81 -15.43 -1.40
C TYR A 268 6.07 -16.46 -0.29
N LEU A 269 5.07 -17.25 0.10
CA LEU A 269 5.24 -18.26 1.16
C LEU A 269 5.47 -19.66 0.62
N LYS A 270 4.82 -20.01 -0.51
CA LYS A 270 4.91 -21.33 -1.15
C LYS A 270 5.91 -21.41 -2.30
N ALA A 271 6.13 -20.33 -3.04
CA ALA A 271 7.29 -20.21 -3.94
C ALA A 271 8.45 -19.49 -3.25
N ASP A 272 9.66 -19.59 -3.80
CA ASP A 272 10.89 -19.04 -3.20
C ASP A 272 11.08 -17.53 -3.47
N ASN A 273 9.99 -16.81 -3.75
CA ASN A 273 10.05 -15.36 -3.98
C ASN A 273 10.10 -14.59 -2.65
N PRO A 274 10.85 -13.47 -2.59
CA PRO A 274 10.88 -12.64 -1.40
C PRO A 274 9.58 -11.87 -1.20
N PHE A 275 9.17 -11.69 0.04
CA PHE A 275 8.17 -10.67 0.39
C PHE A 275 8.69 -9.29 0.06
N VAL A 276 7.94 -8.49 -0.70
CA VAL A 276 8.35 -7.13 -1.06
C VAL A 276 7.46 -6.12 -0.32
N LEU A 277 7.91 -5.68 0.86
CA LEU A 277 7.22 -4.66 1.64
C LEU A 277 7.59 -3.25 1.17
N PHE A 278 6.65 -2.31 1.20
CA PHE A 278 6.96 -0.93 0.82
C PHE A 278 7.93 -0.28 1.81
N THR A 279 7.65 -0.33 3.10
CA THR A 279 8.47 0.36 4.11
C THR A 279 8.58 -0.42 5.40
N ALA A 280 9.72 -0.29 6.09
CA ALA A 280 9.85 -0.67 7.49
C ALA A 280 8.89 0.18 8.37
N PRO A 281 8.29 -0.41 9.43
CA PRO A 281 7.37 0.31 10.30
C PRO A 281 8.08 1.10 11.41
N GLY A 282 7.54 2.27 11.73
CA GLY A 282 8.10 3.17 12.75
C GLY A 282 9.05 4.20 12.16
N TYR A 283 9.29 5.27 12.93
CA TYR A 283 10.15 6.38 12.52
C TYR A 283 11.47 6.40 13.30
N GLU A 284 11.38 6.58 14.63
CA GLU A 284 12.56 6.72 15.48
C GLU A 284 13.18 5.37 15.86
N GLN A 285 12.35 4.35 16.12
CA GLN A 285 12.75 3.02 16.58
C GLN A 285 12.00 1.96 15.78
N PRO A 286 12.67 0.87 15.35
CA PRO A 286 11.98 -0.24 14.72
C PRO A 286 11.06 -0.95 15.71
N THR A 287 9.88 -1.36 15.25
CA THR A 287 8.93 -2.08 16.10
C THR A 287 9.44 -3.49 16.42
N LYS A 288 9.03 -4.01 17.57
CA LYS A 288 9.33 -5.38 17.98
C LYS A 288 8.79 -6.39 16.94
N GLU A 289 7.58 -6.15 16.46
CA GLU A 289 6.88 -7.00 15.51
C GLU A 289 7.57 -7.06 14.15
N PHE A 290 8.26 -5.99 13.74
CA PHE A 290 9.10 -6.00 12.55
C PHE A 290 10.31 -6.92 12.69
N PHE A 291 10.93 -6.96 13.87
CA PHE A 291 12.02 -7.89 14.16
C PHE A 291 11.52 -9.33 14.31
N GLU A 292 10.30 -9.55 14.81
CA GLU A 292 9.64 -10.84 14.79
C GLU A 292 9.36 -11.31 13.35
N PHE A 293 8.88 -10.42 12.48
CA PHE A 293 8.71 -10.67 11.05
C PHE A 293 10.03 -11.13 10.41
N MET A 294 11.11 -10.35 10.54
CA MET A 294 12.42 -10.70 9.97
C MET A 294 12.94 -12.03 10.52
N SER A 295 12.87 -12.24 11.84
CA SER A 295 13.30 -13.50 12.48
C SER A 295 12.51 -14.71 11.96
N SER A 296 11.19 -14.56 11.81
CA SER A 296 10.29 -15.65 11.42
C SER A 296 10.53 -16.15 9.99
N LEU A 297 11.07 -15.28 9.12
CA LEU A 297 11.43 -15.63 7.75
C LEU A 297 12.83 -16.26 7.65
N GLU A 298 13.75 -16.00 8.58
CA GLU A 298 15.08 -16.65 8.56
C GLU A 298 15.06 -18.14 8.93
N GLY A 299 13.97 -18.63 9.56
CA GLY A 299 13.75 -20.05 9.84
C GLY A 299 14.49 -20.61 11.07
N ALA A 300 15.29 -19.79 11.77
CA ALA A 300 16.02 -20.19 12.96
C ALA A 300 15.12 -20.23 14.21
N GLU A 301 14.40 -19.15 14.49
CA GLU A 301 13.61 -18.96 15.70
C GLU A 301 12.23 -18.37 15.36
N ASN A 302 11.17 -18.81 16.06
CA ASN A 302 9.79 -18.28 15.94
C ASN A 302 9.21 -18.41 14.52
N ARG A 303 9.00 -19.65 14.10
CA ARG A 303 8.53 -20.01 12.76
C ARG A 303 7.07 -19.60 12.56
N ILE A 304 6.70 -19.26 11.33
CA ILE A 304 5.30 -18.99 10.98
C ILE A 304 4.52 -20.32 11.04
N ALA A 305 3.62 -20.45 12.01
CA ALA A 305 2.79 -21.64 12.19
C ALA A 305 1.52 -21.57 11.34
N SER A 306 0.87 -20.41 11.32
CA SER A 306 -0.34 -20.19 10.52
C SER A 306 -0.55 -18.71 10.22
N LEU A 307 -1.40 -18.45 9.22
CA LEU A 307 -1.89 -17.14 8.88
C LEU A 307 -3.39 -17.09 9.15
N SER A 308 -3.87 -16.02 9.77
CA SER A 308 -5.31 -15.75 9.91
C SER A 308 -5.68 -14.52 9.09
N LEU A 309 -6.67 -14.64 8.20
CA LEU A 309 -7.17 -13.53 7.39
C LEU A 309 -8.26 -12.76 8.13
N TYR A 310 -8.05 -11.47 8.39
CA TYR A 310 -9.00 -10.62 9.12
C TYR A 310 -9.81 -9.74 8.18
N GLY A 311 -11.10 -10.03 8.09
CA GLY A 311 -12.05 -9.24 7.31
C GLY A 311 -12.58 -8.01 8.05
N ASP A 312 -13.76 -7.55 7.63
CA ASP A 312 -14.52 -6.51 8.35
C ASP A 312 -14.69 -6.88 9.85
N LYS A 313 -14.70 -5.85 10.70
CA LYS A 313 -14.85 -5.95 12.16
C LYS A 313 -13.82 -6.85 12.86
N LEU A 314 -12.68 -7.10 12.21
CA LEU A 314 -11.62 -7.98 12.73
C LEU A 314 -12.14 -9.41 12.99
N LYS A 315 -13.11 -9.87 12.20
CA LYS A 315 -13.54 -11.26 12.21
C LYS A 315 -12.52 -12.09 11.43
N GLU A 316 -12.04 -13.16 12.05
CA GLU A 316 -11.23 -14.16 11.36
C GLU A 316 -12.10 -14.86 10.31
N SER A 317 -11.67 -14.82 9.06
CA SER A 317 -12.40 -15.35 7.90
C SER A 317 -11.85 -16.70 7.45
N GLU A 318 -10.53 -16.86 7.46
CA GLU A 318 -9.84 -18.05 6.99
C GLU A 318 -8.53 -18.22 7.77
N VAL A 319 -8.13 -19.47 8.00
CA VAL A 319 -6.83 -19.83 8.58
C VAL A 319 -6.06 -20.69 7.58
N ILE A 320 -4.86 -20.23 7.20
CA ILE A 320 -3.96 -20.92 6.28
C ILE A 320 -2.81 -21.49 7.11
N VAL A 321 -2.71 -22.82 7.14
CA VAL A 321 -1.58 -23.52 7.78
C VAL A 321 -0.44 -23.66 6.77
N LEU A 322 0.78 -23.32 7.18
CA LEU A 322 1.97 -23.48 6.34
C LEU A 322 2.67 -24.80 6.71
N PRO A 323 2.81 -25.75 5.77
CA PRO A 323 3.38 -27.07 6.08
C PRO A 323 4.89 -27.02 6.33
N ASP A 324 5.59 -26.08 5.69
CA ASP A 324 7.04 -26.12 5.59
C ASP A 324 7.73 -25.09 6.47
N ASN A 325 8.67 -25.60 7.26
CA ASN A 325 9.67 -24.80 7.94
C ASN A 325 10.90 -24.59 7.03
N ARG A 326 10.77 -23.64 6.11
CA ARG A 326 11.88 -23.22 5.25
C ARG A 326 12.22 -21.77 5.48
N LYS A 327 13.48 -21.42 5.26
CA LYS A 327 13.93 -20.03 5.16
C LYS A 327 13.19 -19.36 4.00
N ARG A 328 12.73 -18.14 4.24
CA ARG A 328 12.02 -17.29 3.30
C ARG A 328 12.74 -15.94 3.23
N TYR A 329 12.49 -15.23 2.15
CA TYR A 329 13.19 -13.99 1.86
C TYR A 329 12.25 -12.79 1.97
N PHE A 330 12.85 -11.63 2.23
CA PHE A 330 12.14 -10.36 2.24
C PHE A 330 12.98 -9.26 1.60
N ILE A 331 12.31 -8.23 1.11
CA ILE A 331 12.84 -6.97 0.62
C ILE A 331 11.95 -5.87 1.20
N PHE A 332 12.53 -4.79 1.71
CA PHE A 332 11.76 -3.62 2.17
C PHE A 332 12.49 -2.30 1.95
N GLY A 333 11.74 -1.21 1.83
CA GLY A 333 12.26 0.15 1.84
C GLY A 333 12.55 0.67 3.25
N LEU A 334 13.69 1.35 3.42
CA LEU A 334 14.11 2.05 4.63
C LEU A 334 14.55 3.47 4.28
N TRP A 335 13.83 4.45 4.80
CA TRP A 335 14.11 5.84 4.51
C TRP A 335 15.35 6.36 5.28
N PRO A 336 16.07 7.36 4.76
CA PRO A 336 17.25 7.91 5.40
C PRO A 336 16.99 8.53 6.78
N TRP A 337 15.79 8.99 7.11
CA TRP A 337 15.47 9.50 8.46
C TRP A 337 15.12 8.40 9.46
N GLN A 338 15.01 7.15 9.01
CA GLN A 338 14.41 6.05 9.75
C GLN A 338 15.44 5.37 10.64
N PHE A 339 15.13 5.20 11.93
CA PHE A 339 15.94 4.45 12.88
C PHE A 339 17.38 4.95 13.06
N ILE A 340 17.63 6.26 12.96
CA ILE A 340 18.99 6.83 13.00
C ILE A 340 19.83 6.31 14.19
N LYS A 341 19.21 6.12 15.36
CA LYS A 341 19.89 5.62 16.58
C LYS A 341 20.02 4.11 16.66
N PHE A 342 19.28 3.38 15.83
CA PHE A 342 19.15 1.92 15.89
C PHE A 342 19.65 1.23 14.62
N ARG A 343 20.28 1.98 13.73
CA ARG A 343 20.95 1.46 12.55
C ARG A 343 22.40 1.89 12.52
N LYS A 344 23.25 1.04 11.98
CA LYS A 344 24.64 1.33 11.69
C LYS A 344 24.92 0.95 10.25
N VAL A 345 25.38 1.93 9.47
CA VAL A 345 25.81 1.69 8.08
C VAL A 345 27.24 1.18 8.14
N ASN A 346 27.45 -0.08 7.75
CA ASN A 346 28.76 -0.72 7.77
C ASN A 346 29.55 -0.37 6.50
N LYS A 347 28.87 -0.37 5.35
CA LYS A 347 29.48 -0.10 4.03
C LYS A 347 28.47 0.55 3.10
N ILE A 348 28.91 1.51 2.30
CA ILE A 348 28.23 1.99 1.09
C ILE A 348 29.24 1.87 -0.04
N GLY A 349 28.86 1.20 -1.13
CA GLY A 349 29.66 1.08 -2.34
C GLY A 349 29.67 2.36 -3.18
N GLU A 350 30.26 2.27 -4.37
CA GLU A 350 30.22 3.37 -5.34
C GLU A 350 28.85 3.42 -6.03
N PHE A 351 28.38 4.64 -6.30
CA PHE A 351 27.13 4.85 -7.02
C PHE A 351 27.34 4.62 -8.51
N ARG A 352 26.50 3.77 -9.10
CA ARG A 352 26.46 3.47 -10.54
C ARG A 352 25.08 3.76 -11.12
N PRO A 353 24.98 4.14 -12.40
CA PRO A 353 23.69 4.34 -13.05
C PRO A 353 22.91 3.01 -13.11
N PHE A 354 21.59 3.10 -13.01
CA PHE A 354 20.66 1.99 -13.12
C PHE A 354 19.41 2.47 -13.85
N ILE A 355 18.96 1.68 -14.83
CA ILE A 355 17.75 1.98 -15.60
C ILE A 355 16.72 0.91 -15.25
N PHE A 356 15.59 1.35 -14.70
CA PHE A 356 14.42 0.50 -14.58
C PHE A 356 13.64 0.55 -15.89
N GLU A 357 14.00 -0.36 -16.80
CA GLU A 357 13.48 -0.46 -18.17
C GLU A 357 11.95 -0.32 -18.29
N PRO A 358 11.11 -0.97 -17.46
CA PRO A 358 9.66 -0.96 -17.68
C PRO A 358 9.02 0.43 -17.65
N LEU A 359 9.63 1.37 -16.93
CA LEU A 359 9.17 2.76 -16.80
C LEU A 359 10.23 3.77 -17.25
N ASN A 360 11.34 3.30 -17.84
CA ASN A 360 12.48 4.12 -18.22
C ASN A 360 12.97 5.05 -17.08
N LEU A 361 12.99 4.54 -15.83
CA LEU A 361 13.42 5.34 -14.68
C LEU A 361 14.94 5.27 -14.56
N ASN A 362 15.57 6.44 -14.63
CA ASN A 362 17.01 6.60 -14.45
C ASN A 362 17.32 6.86 -12.98
N LEU A 363 18.08 5.96 -12.35
CA LEU A 363 18.47 6.02 -10.95
C LEU A 363 19.98 5.86 -10.81
N TYR A 364 20.49 6.17 -9.63
CA TYR A 364 21.86 5.87 -9.23
C TYR A 364 21.83 5.01 -7.98
N ILE A 365 22.53 3.88 -8.02
CA ILE A 365 22.47 2.88 -6.95
C ILE A 365 23.86 2.54 -6.42
N ALA A 366 23.96 2.26 -5.13
CA ALA A 366 25.19 1.74 -4.51
C ALA A 366 24.84 0.58 -3.59
N ASP A 367 25.63 -0.49 -3.59
CA ASP A 367 25.41 -1.61 -2.67
C ASP A 367 25.65 -1.15 -1.22
N VAL A 368 24.81 -1.59 -0.28
CA VAL A 368 24.87 -1.17 1.12
C VAL A 368 24.83 -2.36 2.07
N ASP A 369 25.59 -2.25 3.17
CA ASP A 369 25.55 -3.17 4.32
C ASP A 369 25.13 -2.36 5.56
N ILE A 370 24.04 -2.77 6.21
CA ILE A 370 23.47 -2.12 7.38
C ILE A 370 23.20 -3.13 8.48
N GLU A 371 23.63 -2.81 9.70
CA GLU A 371 23.17 -3.46 10.92
C GLU A 371 21.95 -2.70 11.47
N LEU A 372 20.80 -3.38 11.59
CA LEU A 372 19.62 -2.90 12.31
C LEU A 372 19.56 -3.56 13.69
N SER A 373 19.24 -2.76 14.71
CA SER A 373 19.14 -3.22 16.10
C SER A 373 17.77 -2.88 16.69
N GLN A 374 17.29 -3.71 17.61
CA GLN A 374 16.11 -3.44 18.40
C GLN A 374 16.46 -3.74 19.87
N PRO A 375 16.51 -2.71 20.75
CA PRO A 375 17.00 -2.86 22.13
C PRO A 375 16.08 -3.68 23.04
N ASP A 376 14.76 -3.54 22.92
CA ASP A 376 13.76 -4.22 23.75
C ASP A 376 13.75 -5.74 23.57
N VAL A 377 14.08 -6.22 22.37
CA VAL A 377 14.26 -7.66 22.11
C VAL A 377 15.72 -8.10 22.07
N ASN A 378 16.66 -7.17 22.24
CA ASN A 378 18.10 -7.41 22.13
C ASN A 378 18.49 -8.20 20.87
N LYS A 379 17.85 -7.87 19.73
CA LYS A 379 18.09 -8.51 18.43
C LYS A 379 18.79 -7.56 17.47
N ARG A 380 19.60 -8.14 16.59
CA ARG A 380 20.35 -7.43 15.56
C ARG A 380 20.27 -8.21 14.25
N PHE A 381 20.10 -7.50 13.14
CA PHE A 381 20.12 -8.04 11.79
C PHE A 381 21.19 -7.32 10.98
N ILE A 382 22.04 -8.07 10.31
CA ILE A 382 22.94 -7.54 9.28
C ILE A 382 22.25 -7.78 7.95
N LEU A 383 21.89 -6.69 7.29
CA LEU A 383 21.16 -6.70 6.04
C LEU A 383 22.03 -6.09 4.95
N ILE A 384 21.90 -6.66 3.77
CA ILE A 384 22.50 -6.13 2.56
C ILE A 384 21.41 -5.52 1.69
N GLY A 385 21.79 -4.67 0.74
CA GLY A 385 20.82 -4.05 -0.15
C GLY A 385 21.43 -3.02 -1.09
N CYS A 386 20.64 -2.04 -1.49
CA CYS A 386 21.09 -0.90 -2.28
C CYS A 386 20.57 0.43 -1.73
N ALA A 387 21.42 1.46 -1.83
CA ALA A 387 21.05 2.86 -1.62
C ALA A 387 20.69 3.49 -2.96
N ILE A 388 19.62 4.26 -3.02
CA ILE A 388 19.08 4.88 -4.25
C ILE A 388 19.24 6.39 -4.19
N LYS A 389 19.65 6.99 -5.30
CA LYS A 389 19.56 8.43 -5.59
C LYS A 389 18.86 8.63 -6.94
N LEU A 390 18.19 9.78 -7.11
CA LEU A 390 17.61 10.16 -8.41
C LEU A 390 18.66 10.80 -9.32
N ASN A 391 19.60 11.54 -8.73
CA ASN A 391 20.73 12.16 -9.43
C ASN A 391 22.05 11.84 -8.71
N PRO A 392 23.22 11.89 -9.37
CA PRO A 392 24.51 11.57 -8.73
C PRO A 392 24.78 12.42 -7.47
N ASN A 393 24.40 13.71 -7.55
CA ASN A 393 24.64 14.72 -6.53
C ASN A 393 23.54 14.77 -5.47
N ASP A 394 22.45 14.00 -5.63
CA ASP A 394 21.38 13.98 -4.64
C ASP A 394 21.82 13.25 -3.37
N LYS A 395 21.12 13.56 -2.28
CA LYS A 395 21.17 12.73 -1.07
C LYS A 395 20.50 11.38 -1.37
N ILE A 396 20.92 10.35 -0.63
CA ILE A 396 20.24 9.04 -0.68
C ILE A 396 18.77 9.28 -0.38
N ARG A 397 17.90 8.75 -1.25
CA ARG A 397 16.43 8.86 -1.14
C ARG A 397 15.84 7.71 -0.36
N LEU A 398 16.28 6.49 -0.69
CA LEU A 398 15.77 5.26 -0.10
C LEU A 398 16.90 4.23 -0.02
N LEU A 399 16.85 3.40 1.02
CA LEU A 399 17.62 2.17 1.11
C LEU A 399 16.66 1.01 0.89
N VAL A 400 16.96 0.08 -0.02
CA VAL A 400 16.20 -1.15 -0.20
C VAL A 400 17.02 -2.27 0.39
N LEU A 401 16.50 -2.97 1.40
CA LEU A 401 17.23 -3.94 2.21
C LEU A 401 16.61 -5.34 2.11
N THR A 402 17.44 -6.38 2.22
CA THR A 402 17.02 -7.77 2.07
C THR A 402 17.85 -8.74 2.93
N ASN A 403 17.31 -9.95 3.12
CA ASN A 403 18.03 -11.12 3.63
C ASN A 403 18.35 -12.16 2.53
N LEU A 404 18.15 -11.82 1.25
CA LEU A 404 18.58 -12.67 0.13
C LEU A 404 20.10 -12.93 0.22
N PRO A 405 20.57 -14.14 -0.15
CA PRO A 405 22.00 -14.46 -0.09
C PRO A 405 22.81 -13.57 -1.02
N TYR A 406 24.02 -13.17 -0.59
CA TYR A 406 24.88 -12.28 -1.38
C TYR A 406 25.29 -12.94 -2.70
N LYS A 407 25.09 -12.23 -3.82
CA LYS A 407 25.53 -12.64 -5.17
C LYS A 407 26.06 -11.43 -5.94
N GLU A 408 26.90 -11.65 -6.95
CA GLU A 408 27.27 -10.61 -7.91
C GLU A 408 26.02 -10.02 -8.57
N ASN A 409 26.00 -8.70 -8.80
CA ASN A 409 24.85 -7.94 -9.36
C ASN A 409 23.54 -8.03 -8.57
N GLN A 410 23.61 -8.42 -7.29
CA GLN A 410 22.41 -8.53 -6.46
C GLN A 410 21.71 -7.19 -6.24
N GLY A 411 22.42 -6.07 -6.15
CA GLY A 411 21.82 -4.74 -5.94
C GLY A 411 20.79 -4.39 -7.02
N GLU A 412 21.10 -4.68 -8.28
CA GLU A 412 20.23 -4.41 -9.44
C GLU A 412 19.06 -5.40 -9.50
N SER A 413 19.34 -6.69 -9.32
CA SER A 413 18.30 -7.73 -9.33
C SER A 413 17.29 -7.52 -8.20
N MET A 414 17.76 -7.19 -7.00
CA MET A 414 16.92 -6.88 -5.85
C MET A 414 16.12 -5.59 -6.06
N LEU A 415 16.76 -4.54 -6.59
CA LEU A 415 16.06 -3.30 -6.87
C LEU A 415 14.98 -3.49 -7.94
N ASN A 416 15.25 -4.28 -8.97
CA ASN A 416 14.24 -4.67 -9.97
C ASN A 416 13.05 -5.34 -9.30
N LEU A 417 13.25 -6.30 -8.39
CA LEU A 417 12.15 -6.91 -7.63
C LEU A 417 11.38 -5.89 -6.79
N TYR A 418 12.07 -4.93 -6.19
CA TYR A 418 11.45 -3.89 -5.38
C TYR A 418 10.64 -2.89 -6.21
N LEU A 419 11.20 -2.34 -7.28
CA LEU A 419 10.54 -1.38 -8.17
C LEU A 419 9.44 -2.03 -9.01
N ASN A 420 9.56 -3.33 -9.29
CA ASN A 420 8.44 -4.12 -9.78
C ASN A 420 7.27 -4.08 -8.78
N ARG A 421 7.45 -3.91 -7.47
CA ARG A 421 6.27 -3.73 -6.61
C ARG A 421 5.94 -2.25 -6.39
N TRP A 422 6.97 -1.44 -6.17
CA TRP A 422 6.87 -0.06 -5.69
C TRP A 422 7.63 0.89 -6.62
N PRO A 423 7.10 1.17 -7.81
CA PRO A 423 7.77 2.00 -8.82
C PRO A 423 7.82 3.50 -8.45
N ASN A 424 6.84 4.02 -7.72
CA ASN A 424 6.64 5.47 -7.49
C ASN A 424 6.96 5.86 -6.04
N LEU A 425 8.24 5.82 -5.66
CA LEU A 425 8.68 5.84 -4.26
C LEU A 425 8.11 7.00 -3.42
N GLU A 426 8.23 8.23 -3.90
CA GLU A 426 7.79 9.42 -3.18
C GLU A 426 6.26 9.55 -3.13
N GLU A 427 5.57 9.33 -4.25
CA GLU A 427 4.12 9.41 -4.37
C GLU A 427 3.45 8.34 -3.52
N THR A 428 3.93 7.09 -3.59
CA THR A 428 3.46 5.98 -2.77
C THR A 428 3.66 6.29 -1.28
N PHE A 429 4.77 6.90 -0.88
CA PHE A 429 5.01 7.29 0.51
C PHE A 429 4.09 8.41 1.00
N GLN A 430 3.85 9.41 0.16
CA GLN A 430 2.91 10.49 0.47
C GLN A 430 1.49 9.95 0.63
N ASP A 431 1.04 9.08 -0.28
CA ASP A 431 -0.27 8.44 -0.22
C ASP A 431 -0.41 7.56 1.04
N TYR A 432 0.58 6.71 1.31
CA TYR A 432 0.67 5.89 2.52
C TYR A 432 0.57 6.75 3.80
N SER A 433 1.35 7.82 3.86
CA SER A 433 1.38 8.72 5.03
C SER A 433 0.03 9.43 5.22
N ARG A 434 -0.60 9.91 4.14
CA ARG A 434 -1.93 10.55 4.19
C ARG A 434 -3.00 9.57 4.64
N LYS A 435 -2.97 8.31 4.18
CA LYS A 435 -3.92 7.26 4.59
C LYS A 435 -3.79 6.95 6.09
N ILE A 436 -2.57 6.87 6.61
CA ILE A 436 -2.32 6.70 8.05
C ILE A 436 -2.80 7.91 8.85
N GLU A 437 -2.46 9.12 8.40
CA GLU A 437 -2.88 10.36 9.04
C GLU A 437 -4.41 10.44 9.11
N PHE A 438 -5.08 10.21 7.98
CA PHE A 438 -6.54 10.20 7.90
C PHE A 438 -7.14 9.19 8.88
N PHE A 439 -6.65 7.94 8.87
CA PHE A 439 -7.10 6.90 9.79
C PHE A 439 -6.93 7.28 11.27
N SER A 440 -5.88 8.03 11.61
CA SER A 440 -5.66 8.51 12.99
C SER A 440 -6.75 9.49 13.45
N TYR A 441 -7.37 10.22 12.52
CA TYR A 441 -8.48 11.14 12.77
C TYR A 441 -9.86 10.47 12.64
N SER A 442 -9.97 9.47 11.78
CA SER A 442 -11.22 8.84 11.37
C SER A 442 -11.37 7.40 11.86
N ALA A 443 -10.63 7.00 12.90
CA ALA A 443 -10.55 5.61 13.38
C ALA A 443 -11.92 4.92 13.63
N ASN A 444 -12.99 5.69 13.83
CA ASN A 444 -14.35 5.18 14.02
C ASN A 444 -15.17 5.04 12.71
N SER A 445 -14.77 5.69 11.61
CA SER A 445 -15.40 5.60 10.29
C SER A 445 -14.54 4.72 9.38
N ARG A 446 -14.41 3.44 9.75
CA ARG A 446 -13.82 2.46 8.85
C ARG A 446 -14.82 2.20 7.73
N HIS A 447 -14.51 2.71 6.55
CA HIS A 447 -15.20 2.36 5.33
C HIS A 447 -14.50 1.13 4.77
N PHE A 448 -15.06 -0.04 5.06
CA PHE A 448 -14.71 -1.25 4.33
C PHE A 448 -15.66 -1.36 3.17
N LEU A 449 -15.17 -1.91 2.06
CA LEU A 449 -16.02 -2.36 0.99
C LEU A 449 -16.91 -3.48 1.55
N SER A 450 -18.16 -3.17 1.92
CA SER A 450 -19.07 -4.15 2.50
C SER A 450 -20.16 -4.56 1.51
N LYS A 451 -20.83 -5.68 1.79
CA LYS A 451 -21.96 -6.14 0.96
C LYS A 451 -23.08 -5.09 0.92
N GLU A 452 -23.21 -4.28 1.96
CA GLU A 452 -24.19 -3.20 2.04
C GLU A 452 -23.85 -2.00 1.16
N ASP A 453 -22.57 -1.80 0.83
CA ASP A 453 -22.10 -0.75 -0.08
C ASP A 453 -22.24 -1.15 -1.55
N LEU A 454 -22.46 -2.44 -1.82
CA LEU A 454 -22.66 -2.94 -3.17
C LEU A 454 -23.98 -2.41 -3.76
N PRO A 455 -24.02 -2.16 -5.08
CA PRO A 455 -25.27 -1.86 -5.78
C PRO A 455 -26.33 -2.89 -5.41
N ALA A 456 -27.54 -2.45 -5.03
CA ALA A 456 -28.59 -3.37 -4.61
C ALA A 456 -28.85 -4.45 -5.68
N TRP A 457 -28.82 -5.72 -5.27
CA TRP A 457 -29.19 -6.85 -6.10
C TRP A 457 -30.68 -7.14 -5.89
N GLU A 458 -31.51 -6.93 -6.92
CA GLU A 458 -32.93 -7.24 -6.87
C GLU A 458 -33.15 -8.74 -7.14
N ASP A 459 -33.29 -9.51 -6.07
CA ASP A 459 -33.10 -10.97 -6.01
C ASP A 459 -34.15 -11.85 -6.74
N ASN A 460 -35.15 -11.29 -7.41
CA ASN A 460 -36.41 -12.04 -7.63
C ASN A 460 -36.70 -12.56 -9.05
N SER A 461 -35.86 -12.35 -10.07
CA SER A 461 -36.15 -12.93 -11.40
C SER A 461 -35.03 -12.82 -12.44
N GLN A 462 -33.84 -12.36 -12.07
CA GLN A 462 -32.93 -11.88 -13.07
C GLN A 462 -32.10 -13.03 -13.69
N GLY A 463 -32.19 -13.17 -15.02
CA GLY A 463 -31.45 -14.20 -15.78
C GLY A 463 -29.94 -13.95 -15.77
N ILE A 464 -29.14 -14.89 -16.27
CA ILE A 464 -27.66 -14.86 -16.22
C ILE A 464 -27.02 -13.52 -16.63
N LYS A 465 -27.59 -12.81 -17.61
CA LYS A 465 -27.09 -11.51 -18.08
C LYS A 465 -27.01 -10.49 -16.95
N SER A 466 -28.04 -10.43 -16.11
CA SER A 466 -28.07 -9.51 -14.97
C SER A 466 -26.96 -9.75 -13.96
N VAL A 467 -26.53 -11.01 -13.77
CA VAL A 467 -25.46 -11.37 -12.85
C VAL A 467 -24.15 -10.77 -13.33
N PHE A 468 -23.88 -10.88 -14.62
CA PHE A 468 -22.71 -10.24 -15.24
C PHE A 468 -22.81 -8.71 -15.24
N GLU A 469 -23.99 -8.14 -15.50
CA GLU A 469 -24.20 -6.68 -15.42
C GLU A 469 -24.00 -6.14 -14.00
N HIS A 470 -24.40 -6.91 -12.98
CA HIS A 470 -24.13 -6.56 -11.60
C HIS A 470 -22.66 -6.69 -11.27
N TYR A 471 -21.99 -7.76 -11.69
CA TYR A 471 -20.55 -7.90 -11.51
C TYR A 471 -19.78 -6.76 -12.19
N PHE A 472 -20.20 -6.32 -13.37
CA PHE A 472 -19.65 -5.13 -14.02
C PHE A 472 -19.78 -3.86 -13.17
N LYS A 473 -20.94 -3.62 -12.56
CA LYS A 473 -21.13 -2.48 -11.63
C LYS A 473 -20.23 -2.58 -10.40
N ILE A 474 -19.94 -3.80 -9.95
CA ILE A 474 -19.00 -4.04 -8.85
C ILE A 474 -17.56 -3.72 -9.27
N LEU A 475 -17.16 -4.09 -10.49
CA LEU A 475 -15.84 -3.72 -11.03
C LEU A 475 -15.67 -2.21 -11.09
N ASP A 476 -16.68 -1.48 -11.59
CA ASP A 476 -16.69 -0.01 -11.55
C ASP A 476 -16.49 0.52 -10.13
N TYR A 477 -17.28 0.01 -9.18
CA TYR A 477 -17.22 0.43 -7.79
C TYR A 477 -15.81 0.20 -7.19
N TYR A 478 -15.22 -0.97 -7.48
CA TYR A 478 -13.87 -1.33 -7.05
C TYR A 478 -12.81 -0.38 -7.62
N VAL A 479 -12.89 -0.06 -8.92
CA VAL A 479 -11.97 0.88 -9.58
C VAL A 479 -12.04 2.25 -8.93
N ARG A 480 -13.24 2.78 -8.71
CA ARG A 480 -13.44 4.11 -8.09
C ARG A 480 -12.90 4.18 -6.66
N TRP A 481 -12.92 3.08 -5.92
CA TRP A 481 -12.43 3.01 -4.54
C TRP A 481 -10.93 2.77 -4.42
N HIS A 482 -10.35 1.93 -5.28
CA HIS A 482 -8.99 1.43 -5.07
C HIS A 482 -7.96 1.99 -6.05
N PHE A 483 -8.39 2.45 -7.22
CA PHE A 483 -7.52 3.00 -8.25
C PHE A 483 -7.67 4.51 -8.39
N LEU A 484 -8.86 5.08 -8.20
CA LEU A 484 -9.05 6.52 -8.29
C LEU A 484 -8.77 7.23 -6.95
N PRO A 485 -8.44 8.54 -6.97
CA PRO A 485 -8.28 9.33 -5.76
C PRO A 485 -9.55 9.43 -4.93
N PHE A 486 -9.38 9.88 -3.68
CA PHE A 486 -10.51 10.21 -2.81
C PHE A 486 -11.43 11.26 -3.44
N GLY A 487 -12.75 11.03 -3.37
CA GLY A 487 -13.80 11.86 -3.96
C GLY A 487 -14.53 11.19 -5.14
N TYR A 488 -13.98 10.12 -5.71
CA TYR A 488 -14.58 9.38 -6.83
C TYR A 488 -15.51 8.24 -6.39
N GLU A 489 -15.51 7.88 -5.10
CA GLU A 489 -16.28 6.77 -4.54
C GLU A 489 -17.80 6.91 -4.73
N ASN A 490 -18.28 8.15 -4.89
CA ASN A 490 -19.70 8.47 -5.06
C ASN A 490 -20.06 9.00 -6.45
N GLN A 491 -19.10 9.06 -7.38
CA GLN A 491 -19.37 9.47 -8.75
C GLN A 491 -20.15 8.39 -9.49
N ASP A 492 -21.08 8.80 -10.36
CA ASP A 492 -21.83 7.85 -11.17
C ASP A 492 -20.97 7.30 -12.32
N PHE A 493 -21.35 6.13 -12.82
CA PHE A 493 -20.62 5.44 -13.88
C PHE A 493 -20.48 6.29 -15.15
N SER A 494 -21.48 7.10 -15.52
CA SER A 494 -21.43 7.88 -16.77
C SER A 494 -20.34 8.93 -16.70
N THR A 495 -20.26 9.63 -15.56
CA THR A 495 -19.21 10.62 -15.28
C THR A 495 -17.82 9.98 -15.32
N VAL A 496 -17.61 8.86 -14.62
CA VAL A 496 -16.29 8.18 -14.61
C VAL A 496 -15.96 7.56 -15.97
N LYS A 497 -16.98 7.11 -16.72
CA LYS A 497 -16.81 6.60 -18.08
C LYS A 497 -16.32 7.69 -19.04
N GLU A 498 -16.87 8.89 -18.95
CA GLU A 498 -16.44 10.03 -19.77
C GLU A 498 -15.01 10.48 -19.40
N GLN A 499 -14.70 10.51 -18.10
CA GLN A 499 -13.42 11.02 -17.58
C GLN A 499 -12.26 10.03 -17.70
N PHE A 500 -12.52 8.71 -17.67
CA PHE A 500 -11.44 7.73 -17.64
C PHE A 500 -11.67 6.56 -18.58
N TYR A 501 -12.85 5.93 -18.53
CA TYR A 501 -13.01 4.64 -19.22
C TYR A 501 -12.97 4.77 -20.74
N SER A 502 -13.52 5.85 -21.29
CA SER A 502 -13.61 6.06 -22.74
C SER A 502 -12.31 6.62 -23.35
N LEU A 503 -11.23 6.74 -22.57
CA LEU A 503 -9.94 7.17 -23.09
C LEU A 503 -9.37 6.08 -24.01
N LYS A 504 -8.86 6.48 -25.17
CA LYS A 504 -8.12 5.59 -26.07
C LYS A 504 -6.78 5.24 -25.45
N VAL A 505 -6.30 4.03 -25.70
CA VAL A 505 -5.00 3.56 -25.21
C VAL A 505 -4.25 2.85 -26.32
N LYS A 506 -2.92 3.00 -26.33
CA LYS A 506 -2.02 2.17 -27.12
C LYS A 506 -1.44 1.07 -26.23
N LEU A 507 -1.47 -0.16 -26.72
CA LEU A 507 -0.77 -1.27 -26.12
C LEU A 507 0.52 -1.54 -26.87
N ASP A 508 1.64 -1.46 -26.16
CA ASP A 508 2.92 -1.94 -26.62
C ASP A 508 3.21 -3.31 -25.96
N THR A 509 3.35 -4.33 -26.81
CA THR A 509 3.58 -5.73 -26.44
C THR A 509 4.91 -6.25 -27.01
N GLN A 510 5.82 -5.35 -27.39
CA GLN A 510 7.11 -5.70 -27.98
C GLN A 510 8.00 -6.46 -27.00
N GLN A 511 7.87 -6.18 -25.69
CA GLN A 511 8.61 -6.87 -24.64
C GLN A 511 7.86 -8.12 -24.21
N LYS A 512 8.53 -9.27 -24.25
CA LYS A 512 7.91 -10.59 -23.98
C LYS A 512 7.17 -10.64 -22.65
N ASP A 513 7.70 -10.00 -21.61
CA ASP A 513 7.19 -10.14 -20.25
C ASP A 513 6.41 -8.90 -19.77
N ILE A 514 6.17 -7.92 -20.64
CA ILE A 514 5.57 -6.62 -20.30
C ILE A 514 4.51 -6.20 -21.32
N ILE A 515 3.37 -5.72 -20.82
CA ILE A 515 2.36 -5.01 -21.60
C ILE A 515 2.36 -3.57 -21.10
N LEU A 516 2.76 -2.64 -21.97
CA LEU A 516 2.79 -1.22 -21.67
C LEU A 516 1.54 -0.54 -22.24
N VAL A 517 0.75 0.06 -21.37
CA VAL A 517 -0.51 0.74 -21.68
C VAL A 517 -0.27 2.24 -21.62
N LYS A 518 -0.54 2.92 -22.73
CA LYS A 518 -0.36 4.36 -22.89
C LYS A 518 -1.68 5.04 -23.22
N PRO A 519 -2.38 5.66 -22.26
CA PRO A 519 -3.54 6.49 -22.55
C PRO A 519 -3.19 7.66 -23.48
N GLU A 520 -3.98 7.87 -24.53
CA GLU A 520 -3.80 8.96 -25.49
C GLU A 520 -4.35 10.28 -24.91
N VAL A 521 -3.66 10.83 -23.91
CA VAL A 521 -4.01 12.11 -23.27
C VAL A 521 -2.83 13.06 -23.29
N THR A 522 -3.10 14.37 -23.25
CA THR A 522 -2.07 15.40 -23.09
C THR A 522 -2.00 15.85 -21.63
N SER A 523 -0.90 16.48 -21.25
CA SER A 523 -0.72 17.10 -19.92
C SER A 523 -1.74 18.22 -19.60
N THR A 524 -2.48 18.71 -20.59
CA THR A 524 -3.59 19.67 -20.41
C THR A 524 -4.94 18.99 -20.14
N TYR A 525 -5.00 17.66 -20.12
CA TYR A 525 -6.23 16.93 -19.82
C TYR A 525 -6.73 17.31 -18.41
N PRO A 526 -8.02 17.70 -18.23
CA PRO A 526 -8.50 18.21 -16.95
C PRO A 526 -8.32 17.27 -15.76
N TYR A 527 -8.29 15.97 -16.02
CA TYR A 527 -8.16 14.90 -15.01
C TYR A 527 -6.81 14.19 -15.07
N TYR A 528 -5.77 14.83 -15.63
CA TYR A 528 -4.44 14.22 -15.81
C TYR A 528 -3.86 13.70 -14.49
N LYS A 529 -3.99 14.45 -13.39
CA LYS A 529 -3.43 14.05 -12.09
C LYS A 529 -4.15 12.86 -11.47
N GLU A 530 -5.45 12.77 -11.67
CA GLU A 530 -6.27 11.67 -11.19
C GLU A 530 -6.02 10.40 -12.01
N LEU A 531 -5.79 10.54 -13.31
CA LEU A 531 -5.37 9.46 -14.18
C LEU A 531 -3.95 8.97 -13.84
N ASP A 532 -3.02 9.90 -13.57
CA ASP A 532 -1.65 9.59 -13.12
C ASP A 532 -1.67 8.78 -11.82
N TYR A 533 -2.48 9.23 -10.86
CA TYR A 533 -2.74 8.47 -9.62
C TYR A 533 -3.26 7.06 -9.93
N ALA A 534 -4.22 6.90 -10.83
CA ALA A 534 -4.75 5.59 -11.21
C ALA A 534 -3.69 4.67 -11.83
N CYS A 535 -2.83 5.22 -12.71
CA CYS A 535 -1.71 4.49 -13.30
C CYS A 535 -0.75 3.98 -12.21
N HIS A 536 -0.37 4.86 -11.27
CA HIS A 536 0.46 4.48 -10.13
C HIS A 536 -0.18 3.37 -9.29
N ARG A 537 -1.46 3.51 -8.94
CA ARG A 537 -2.18 2.53 -8.13
C ARG A 537 -2.28 1.17 -8.81
N ILE A 538 -2.39 1.11 -10.14
CA ILE A 538 -2.42 -0.14 -10.89
C ILE A 538 -1.03 -0.78 -10.95
N ASN A 539 0.00 0.02 -11.24
CA ASN A 539 1.38 -0.47 -11.32
C ASN A 539 1.85 -1.10 -10.00
N GLU A 540 1.39 -0.57 -8.86
CA GLU A 540 1.64 -1.11 -7.52
C GLU A 540 0.99 -2.48 -7.26
N ARG A 541 0.03 -2.93 -8.09
CA ARG A 541 -0.69 -4.20 -7.87
C ARG A 541 -0.01 -5.41 -8.49
N GLU A 542 1.02 -5.23 -9.29
CA GLU A 542 1.70 -6.31 -10.03
C GLU A 542 0.72 -7.16 -10.85
N ILE A 543 -0.11 -6.49 -11.64
CA ILE A 543 -1.13 -7.16 -12.45
C ILE A 543 -0.46 -7.93 -13.58
N MET A 544 -0.84 -9.19 -13.73
CA MET A 544 -0.31 -10.09 -14.75
C MET A 544 -1.44 -10.52 -15.68
N PHE A 545 -1.25 -10.42 -16.99
CA PHE A 545 -2.19 -10.90 -18.00
C PHE A 545 -1.58 -12.04 -18.81
N GLY A 546 -2.45 -12.92 -19.33
CA GLY A 546 -2.09 -13.98 -20.28
C GLY A 546 -0.93 -14.85 -19.80
N ASP A 547 0.11 -14.93 -20.62
CA ASP A 547 1.32 -15.76 -20.43
C ASP A 547 2.28 -15.21 -19.36
N ASN A 548 1.77 -14.74 -18.23
CA ASN A 548 2.52 -14.03 -17.19
C ASN A 548 3.20 -12.74 -17.70
N GLN A 549 2.53 -11.98 -18.57
CA GLN A 549 3.01 -10.67 -18.94
C GLN A 549 2.54 -9.63 -17.93
N ARG A 550 3.45 -8.77 -17.49
CA ARG A 550 3.18 -7.75 -16.49
C ARG A 550 2.57 -6.51 -17.12
N LEU A 551 1.47 -6.03 -16.58
CA LEU A 551 0.83 -4.78 -16.99
C LEU A 551 1.54 -3.56 -16.35
N TRP A 552 1.84 -2.57 -17.18
CA TRP A 552 2.31 -1.24 -16.78
C TRP A 552 1.48 -0.16 -17.47
N LEU A 553 1.03 0.83 -16.72
CA LEU A 553 0.37 2.02 -17.23
C LEU A 553 1.31 3.22 -17.10
N ILE A 554 1.51 3.96 -18.19
CA ILE A 554 2.32 5.17 -18.19
C ILE A 554 1.61 6.31 -18.92
N LEU A 555 1.83 7.53 -18.47
CA LEU A 555 1.41 8.76 -19.14
C LEU A 555 2.61 9.39 -19.85
N GLU A 556 2.39 9.94 -21.03
CA GLU A 556 3.43 10.62 -21.85
C GLU A 556 3.47 12.14 -21.64
#